data_AF-A0A7M7GE01-F1
#
_entry.id   AF-A0A7M7GE01-F1
#
_cell.length_a   1.000
_cell.length_b   1.000
_cell.length_c   1.000
_cell.angle_alpha   90.00
_cell.angle_beta   90.00
_cell.angle_gamma   90.00
#
_symmetry.space_group_name_H-M   'P 1'
#
loop_
_entity.id
_entity.type
_entity.pdbx_description
1 polymer ?
#
loop_
_entity_poly.entity_id
_entity_poly.type
_entity_poly.pdbx_seq_one_letter_code
_entity_poly.pdbx_strand_id
1 'polypeptide(L)'
;MLRACDILPAVICTLACFICHCTPCSPDIGQPLHLGQFSGKWYFSAGIPINASLSRCGQFLVSQTSSNTFQAKFTAISYKNNIPIAVNIDGSVNGKDVAATWQFQGSKRRLGPFRHVIISVKYDTVLGMLVCSKGTTHHQGYKFVMIWSRERSLPLPIFKELKTKLGAYINQGRIRMVDHGNC
;
A
#
# COMPACT_ATOMS: atom_id res chain seq x y z
N MET A 1 -42.11 -29.23 28.91
CA MET A 1 -40.64 -29.39 28.81
C MET A 1 -40.24 -29.14 27.36
N LEU A 2 -39.93 -27.89 27.02
CA LEU A 2 -39.45 -27.51 25.69
C LEU A 2 -37.95 -27.76 25.64
N ARG A 3 -37.52 -28.73 24.83
CA ARG A 3 -36.10 -28.96 24.52
C ARG A 3 -35.59 -27.78 23.70
N ALA A 4 -34.83 -26.92 24.36
CA ALA A 4 -33.87 -26.05 23.72
C ALA A 4 -32.70 -26.92 23.26
N CYS A 5 -32.53 -27.10 21.94
CA CYS A 5 -31.28 -27.53 21.36
C CYS A 5 -31.24 -27.17 19.87
N ASP A 6 -30.11 -26.55 19.49
CA ASP A 6 -29.50 -26.65 18.17
C ASP A 6 -29.99 -25.74 17.03
N ILE A 7 -29.97 -24.42 17.22
CA ILE A 7 -29.93 -23.46 16.09
C ILE A 7 -28.87 -22.36 16.28
N LEU A 8 -27.77 -22.62 16.99
CA LEU A 8 -26.78 -21.58 17.32
C LEU A 8 -25.32 -21.72 16.85
N PRO A 9 -24.91 -22.62 15.92
CA PRO A 9 -23.61 -22.46 15.25
C PRO A 9 -23.69 -22.01 13.78
N ALA A 10 -24.84 -22.17 13.11
CA ALA A 10 -24.94 -21.89 11.66
C ALA A 10 -25.09 -20.39 11.30
N VAL A 11 -25.62 -19.57 12.23
CA VAL A 11 -25.87 -18.14 11.98
C VAL A 11 -24.61 -17.29 12.12
N ILE A 12 -23.64 -17.71 12.95
CA ILE A 12 -22.36 -16.98 13.11
C ILE A 12 -21.45 -17.21 11.90
N CYS A 13 -21.52 -18.39 11.27
CA CYS A 13 -20.65 -18.74 10.15
C CYS A 13 -21.12 -18.11 8.81
N THR A 14 -22.42 -17.83 8.66
CA THR A 14 -22.97 -17.18 7.46
C THR A 14 -22.77 -15.66 7.45
N LEU A 15 -22.74 -15.01 8.62
CA LEU A 15 -22.38 -13.59 8.75
C LEU A 15 -20.88 -13.34 8.51
N ALA A 16 -20.01 -14.29 8.84
CA ALA A 16 -18.58 -14.18 8.56
C ALA A 16 -18.23 -14.31 7.06
N CYS A 17 -19.03 -15.07 6.28
CA CYS A 17 -18.82 -15.23 4.84
C CYS A 17 -19.43 -14.12 3.97
N PHE A 18 -20.43 -13.37 4.47
CA PHE A 18 -21.08 -12.29 3.71
C PHE A 18 -20.39 -10.92 3.80
N ILE A 19 -19.42 -10.75 4.69
CA ILE A 19 -18.56 -9.55 4.76
C ILE A 19 -17.22 -9.82 4.04
N CYS A 20 -17.27 -10.52 2.91
CA CYS A 20 -16.20 -10.46 1.90
C CYS A 20 -16.43 -9.26 0.96
N HIS A 21 -17.06 -8.20 1.47
CA HIS A 21 -17.02 -6.89 0.87
C HIS A 21 -15.58 -6.42 0.99
N CYS A 22 -14.85 -6.39 -0.12
CA CYS A 22 -13.56 -5.71 -0.19
C CYS A 22 -13.74 -4.32 0.40
N THR A 23 -13.28 -4.12 1.64
CA THR A 23 -13.51 -2.86 2.36
C THR A 23 -13.07 -1.72 1.45
N PRO A 24 -13.95 -0.74 1.18
CA PRO A 24 -13.59 0.39 0.35
C PRO A 24 -12.42 1.11 1.02
N CYS A 25 -11.54 1.72 0.21
CA CYS A 25 -10.45 2.54 0.74
C CYS A 25 -11.00 3.85 1.30
N SER A 26 -11.61 3.77 2.48
CA SER A 26 -12.08 4.90 3.27
C SER A 26 -10.90 5.53 4.02
N PRO A 27 -10.91 6.84 4.33
CA PRO A 27 -9.87 7.41 5.19
C PRO A 27 -10.01 6.88 6.62
N ASP A 28 -11.19 6.40 7.01
CA ASP A 28 -11.54 6.03 8.38
C ASP A 28 -10.67 4.87 8.92
N ILE A 29 -10.21 4.01 8.01
CA ILE A 29 -9.38 2.84 8.32
C ILE A 29 -7.88 3.17 8.43
N GLY A 30 -7.45 4.38 8.01
CA GLY A 30 -6.05 4.80 8.07
C GLY A 30 -5.70 5.54 9.36
N GLN A 31 -4.40 5.80 9.55
CA GLN A 31 -3.87 6.74 10.54
C GLN A 31 -3.29 7.98 9.87
N PRO A 32 -3.18 9.12 10.58
CA PRO A 32 -2.56 10.33 10.04
C PRO A 32 -1.09 10.12 9.64
N LEU A 33 -0.62 10.90 8.67
CA LEU A 33 0.77 10.86 8.19
C LEU A 33 1.51 12.14 8.59
N HIS A 34 2.59 12.02 9.36
CA HIS A 34 3.45 13.14 9.74
C HIS A 34 4.56 13.34 8.70
N LEU A 35 4.45 14.38 7.88
CA LEU A 35 5.34 14.60 6.73
C LEU A 35 6.82 14.79 7.09
N GLY A 36 7.11 15.43 8.23
CA GLY A 36 8.49 15.63 8.68
C GLY A 36 9.20 14.30 8.95
N GLN A 37 8.53 13.39 9.66
CA GLN A 37 9.08 12.06 9.96
C GLN A 37 8.97 11.09 8.77
N PHE A 38 8.00 11.29 7.88
CA PHE A 38 7.84 10.52 6.65
C PHE A 38 8.92 10.84 5.60
N SER A 39 9.50 12.04 5.65
CA SER A 39 10.53 12.47 4.70
C SER A 39 11.79 11.60 4.74
N GLY A 40 12.60 11.71 3.70
CA GLY A 40 13.84 10.98 3.53
C GLY A 40 13.70 9.72 2.68
N LYS A 41 14.71 8.85 2.80
CA LYS A 41 14.83 7.65 1.97
C LYS A 41 13.99 6.50 2.53
N TRP A 42 13.34 5.78 1.61
CA TRP A 42 12.63 4.53 1.88
C TRP A 42 12.96 3.51 0.78
N TYR A 43 12.95 2.23 1.13
CA TYR A 43 13.03 1.11 0.20
C TYR A 43 11.64 0.49 0.04
N PHE A 44 11.27 0.16 -1.18
CA PHE A 44 10.09 -0.65 -1.47
C PHE A 44 10.42 -2.10 -1.13
N SER A 45 9.93 -2.61 0.00
CA SER A 45 10.36 -3.90 0.52
C SER A 45 9.39 -5.03 0.21
N ALA A 46 8.09 -4.74 0.10
CA ALA A 46 7.10 -5.72 -0.30
C ALA A 46 5.84 -5.05 -0.87
N GLY A 47 5.07 -5.78 -1.67
CA GLY A 47 3.82 -5.28 -2.21
C GLY A 47 3.06 -6.34 -2.98
N ILE A 48 2.00 -5.93 -3.67
CA ILE A 48 1.28 -6.78 -4.61
C ILE A 48 1.70 -6.40 -6.03
N PRO A 49 2.15 -7.34 -6.86
CA PRO A 49 2.43 -7.06 -8.26
C PRO A 49 1.13 -6.66 -8.95
N ILE A 50 1.14 -5.48 -9.59
CA ILE A 50 0.02 -4.99 -10.40
C ILE A 50 -0.08 -5.80 -11.71
N ASN A 51 1.07 -6.24 -12.23
CA ASN A 51 1.20 -7.13 -13.38
C ASN A 51 1.75 -8.50 -12.94
N ALA A 52 2.69 -9.07 -13.68
CA ALA A 52 3.24 -10.40 -13.42
C ALA A 52 4.18 -10.45 -12.19
N SER A 53 5.01 -9.42 -11.98
CA SER A 53 5.99 -9.38 -10.89
C SER A 53 6.25 -7.96 -10.39
N LEU A 54 6.98 -7.85 -9.28
CA LEU A 54 7.46 -6.59 -8.71
C LEU A 54 8.79 -6.22 -9.36
N SER A 55 8.96 -4.94 -9.70
CA SER A 55 10.28 -4.39 -10.05
C SER A 55 11.22 -4.47 -8.84
N ARG A 56 12.49 -4.77 -9.11
CA ARG A 56 13.53 -4.94 -8.08
C ARG A 56 14.19 -3.61 -7.72
N CYS A 57 14.86 -3.55 -6.57
CA CYS A 57 15.64 -2.38 -6.14
C CYS A 57 14.83 -1.10 -5.99
N GLY A 58 13.54 -1.22 -5.68
CA GLY A 58 12.65 -0.08 -5.54
C GLY A 58 13.04 0.80 -4.36
N GLN A 59 13.17 2.10 -4.58
CA GLN A 59 13.42 3.08 -3.53
C GLN A 59 12.63 4.36 -3.78
N PHE A 60 12.25 5.03 -2.70
CA PHE A 60 11.61 6.33 -2.69
C PHE A 60 12.52 7.33 -1.98
N LEU A 61 12.68 8.50 -2.57
CA LEU A 61 13.21 9.67 -1.88
C LEU A 61 12.08 10.66 -1.70
N VAL A 62 11.66 10.88 -0.45
CA VAL A 62 10.52 11.73 -0.09
C VAL A 62 11.03 13.06 0.46
N SER A 63 10.45 14.16 0.00
CA SER A 63 10.70 15.52 0.47
C SER A 63 9.38 16.20 0.80
N GLN A 64 9.23 16.67 2.03
CA GLN A 64 8.14 17.57 2.40
C GLN A 64 8.30 18.92 1.67
N THR A 65 7.26 19.38 0.99
CA THR A 65 7.26 20.65 0.24
C THR A 65 6.47 21.76 0.93
N SER A 66 5.48 21.39 1.76
CA SER A 66 4.76 22.31 2.64
C SER A 66 4.29 21.57 3.89
N SER A 67 3.56 22.22 4.79
CA SER A 67 2.95 21.57 5.97
C SER A 67 2.05 20.38 5.63
N ASN A 68 1.48 20.33 4.42
CA ASN A 68 0.50 19.34 3.99
C ASN A 68 0.78 18.74 2.60
N THR A 69 1.94 19.00 2.00
CA THR A 69 2.32 18.43 0.69
C THR A 69 3.71 17.83 0.72
N PHE A 70 3.92 16.83 -0.12
CA PHE A 70 5.22 16.19 -0.32
C PHE A 70 5.43 15.84 -1.79
N GLN A 71 6.70 15.71 -2.15
CA GLN A 71 7.12 15.08 -3.38
C GLN A 71 7.90 13.82 -3.06
N ALA A 72 7.81 12.81 -3.93
CA ALA A 72 8.66 11.65 -3.86
C ALA A 72 9.16 11.25 -5.23
N LYS A 73 10.42 10.81 -5.30
CA LYS A 73 10.96 10.16 -6.50
C LYS A 73 11.11 8.67 -6.23
N PHE A 74 10.35 7.86 -6.97
CA PHE A 74 10.49 6.42 -6.99
C PHE A 74 11.47 6.01 -8.09
N THR A 75 12.40 5.12 -7.78
CA THR A 75 13.26 4.47 -8.77
C THR A 75 13.31 2.97 -8.53
N ALA A 76 13.36 2.17 -9.58
CA ALA A 76 13.52 0.72 -9.50
C ALA A 76 14.14 0.18 -10.80
N ILE A 77 14.41 -1.12 -10.85
CA ILE A 77 14.75 -1.83 -12.07
C ILE A 77 13.53 -2.66 -12.52
N SER A 78 13.05 -2.39 -13.73
CA SER A 78 11.86 -3.02 -14.31
C SER A 78 11.99 -4.54 -14.35
N TYR A 79 10.99 -5.26 -13.84
CA TYR A 79 10.94 -6.73 -13.93
C TYR A 79 10.80 -7.23 -15.38
N LYS A 80 10.30 -6.39 -16.29
CA LYS A 80 9.98 -6.80 -17.68
C LYS A 80 11.21 -6.88 -18.57
N ASN A 81 12.17 -5.97 -18.37
CA ASN A 81 13.27 -5.73 -19.32
C ASN A 81 14.54 -5.22 -18.65
N ASN A 82 14.65 -5.25 -17.31
CA ASN A 82 15.83 -4.85 -16.56
C ASN A 82 16.33 -3.42 -16.79
N ILE A 83 15.47 -2.51 -17.28
CA ILE A 83 15.83 -1.09 -17.41
C ILE A 83 15.47 -0.30 -16.14
N PRO A 84 16.22 0.76 -15.81
CA PRO A 84 15.82 1.69 -14.76
C PRO A 84 14.46 2.34 -15.06
N ILE A 85 13.60 2.41 -14.05
CA ILE A 85 12.35 3.16 -14.08
C ILE A 85 12.41 4.26 -13.04
N ALA A 86 11.84 5.42 -13.38
CA ALA A 86 11.71 6.55 -12.49
C ALA A 86 10.29 7.12 -12.56
N VAL A 87 9.70 7.37 -11.40
CA VAL A 87 8.35 7.93 -11.25
C VAL A 87 8.40 9.06 -10.25
N ASN A 88 7.95 10.24 -10.66
CA ASN A 88 7.73 11.37 -9.78
C ASN A 88 6.34 11.24 -9.17
N ILE A 89 6.25 11.52 -7.87
CA ILE A 89 5.02 11.41 -7.09
C ILE A 89 4.81 12.74 -6.40
N ASP A 90 3.68 13.38 -6.67
CA ASP A 90 3.23 14.58 -5.98
C ASP A 90 2.06 14.21 -5.09
N GLY A 91 2.16 14.49 -3.78
CA GLY A 91 1.15 14.09 -2.81
C GLY A 91 0.75 15.18 -1.82
N SER A 92 -0.44 15.02 -1.26
CA SER A 92 -1.01 15.88 -0.22
C SER A 92 -1.57 15.05 0.93
N VAL A 93 -1.58 15.66 2.12
CA VAL A 93 -2.07 15.06 3.37
C VAL A 93 -3.08 15.99 4.00
N ASN A 94 -4.28 15.48 4.27
CA ASN A 94 -5.29 16.14 5.09
C ASN A 94 -5.76 15.16 6.18
N GLY A 95 -5.09 15.18 7.33
CA GLY A 95 -5.31 14.21 8.40
C GLY A 95 -4.97 12.78 7.95
N LYS A 96 -6.00 11.91 7.88
CA LYS A 96 -5.89 10.53 7.38
C LYS A 96 -6.00 10.42 5.85
N ASP A 97 -6.42 11.50 5.18
CA ASP A 97 -6.60 11.50 3.74
C ASP A 97 -5.28 11.85 3.05
N VAL A 98 -4.59 10.83 2.57
CA VAL A 98 -3.37 10.99 1.78
C VAL A 98 -3.70 10.68 0.32
N ALA A 99 -3.43 11.62 -0.57
CA ALA A 99 -3.64 11.46 -2.00
C ALA A 99 -2.36 11.78 -2.77
N ALA A 100 -2.06 11.03 -3.83
CA ALA A 100 -0.90 11.31 -4.66
C ALA A 100 -1.14 11.01 -6.15
N THR A 101 -0.50 11.78 -7.01
CA THR A 101 -0.44 11.54 -8.45
C THR A 101 0.95 11.07 -8.85
N TRP A 102 1.02 10.12 -9.78
CA TRP A 102 2.25 9.48 -10.18
C TRP A 102 2.53 9.77 -11.66
N GLN A 103 3.76 10.14 -11.98
CA GLN A 103 4.18 10.51 -13.33
C GLN A 103 5.49 9.84 -13.68
N PHE A 104 5.48 8.97 -14.69
CA PHE A 104 6.72 8.38 -15.20
C PHE A 104 7.62 9.48 -15.77
N GLN A 105 8.92 9.40 -15.48
CA GLN A 105 9.90 10.34 -16.00
C GLN A 105 9.88 10.30 -17.54
N GLY A 106 9.81 11.48 -18.17
CA GLY A 106 9.69 11.62 -19.63
C GLY A 106 8.26 11.51 -20.17
N SER A 107 7.28 11.10 -19.36
CA SER A 107 5.87 11.11 -19.75
C SER A 107 5.18 12.41 -19.33
N LYS A 108 4.29 12.94 -20.17
CA LYS A 108 3.37 14.04 -19.80
C LYS A 108 2.13 13.54 -19.05
N ARG A 109 1.87 12.23 -19.05
CA ARG A 109 0.68 11.64 -18.45
C ARG A 109 0.86 11.47 -16.94
N ARG A 110 -0.07 12.01 -16.17
CA ARG A 110 -0.21 11.76 -14.74
C ARG A 110 -1.23 10.66 -14.49
N LEU A 111 -0.91 9.78 -13.55
CA LEU A 111 -1.77 8.69 -13.08
C LEU A 111 -2.29 9.05 -11.69
N GLY A 112 -3.55 8.73 -11.41
CA GLY A 112 -4.22 9.05 -10.15
C GLY A 112 -5.24 10.19 -10.29
N PRO A 113 -5.66 10.80 -9.17
CA PRO A 113 -5.09 10.64 -7.83
C PRO A 113 -5.32 9.24 -7.24
N PHE A 114 -4.28 8.72 -6.59
CA PHE A 114 -4.35 7.53 -5.76
C PHE A 114 -4.53 7.92 -4.32
N ARG A 115 -5.44 7.24 -3.63
CA ARG A 115 -5.52 7.32 -2.18
C ARG A 115 -4.50 6.39 -1.57
N HIS A 116 -3.75 6.89 -0.60
CA HIS A 116 -2.80 6.13 0.21
C HIS A 116 -3.36 6.02 1.62
N VAL A 117 -3.77 4.83 2.02
CA VAL A 117 -4.29 4.56 3.37
C VAL A 117 -3.16 4.00 4.21
N ILE A 118 -2.70 4.76 5.19
CA ILE A 118 -1.61 4.36 6.08
C ILE A 118 -2.16 3.41 7.14
N ILE A 119 -1.86 2.12 7.03
CA ILE A 119 -2.36 1.09 7.96
C ILE A 119 -1.44 0.99 9.18
N SER A 120 -0.13 1.05 8.98
CA SER A 120 0.86 0.99 10.06
C SER A 120 2.08 1.82 9.68
N VAL A 121 2.56 2.67 10.58
CA VAL A 121 3.81 3.40 10.39
C VAL A 121 4.63 3.40 11.68
N LYS A 122 5.93 3.15 11.52
CA LYS A 122 6.98 3.38 12.49
C LYS A 122 8.08 4.11 11.74
N TYR A 123 8.13 5.43 11.84
CA TYR A 123 8.87 6.29 10.90
C TYR A 123 10.36 5.95 10.75
N ASP A 124 10.99 5.42 11.80
CA ASP A 124 12.40 5.04 11.78
C ASP A 124 12.67 3.65 11.18
N THR A 125 11.61 2.89 10.88
CA THR A 125 11.75 1.48 10.46
C THR A 125 10.90 1.14 9.25
N VAL A 126 9.57 1.21 9.35
CA VAL A 126 8.66 0.63 8.35
C VAL A 126 7.36 1.39 8.19
N LEU A 127 6.78 1.27 6.99
CA LEU A 127 5.49 1.80 6.62
C LEU A 127 4.71 0.73 5.84
N GLY A 128 3.48 0.45 6.23
CA GLY A 128 2.55 -0.41 5.50
C GLY A 128 1.31 0.38 5.09
N MET A 129 1.01 0.37 3.80
CA MET A 129 -0.11 1.12 3.26
C MET A 129 -0.88 0.37 2.17
N LEU A 130 -2.15 0.71 2.04
CA LEU A 130 -2.96 0.38 0.87
C LEU A 130 -2.95 1.56 -0.09
N VAL A 131 -2.81 1.28 -1.37
CA VAL A 131 -2.92 2.27 -2.45
C VAL A 131 -4.13 1.92 -3.29
N CYS A 132 -4.98 2.92 -3.50
CA CYS A 132 -6.28 2.72 -4.12
C CYS A 132 -6.55 3.76 -5.18
N SER A 133 -7.01 3.31 -6.34
CA SER A 133 -7.59 4.16 -7.36
C SER A 133 -9.10 4.04 -7.29
N LYS A 134 -9.81 5.18 -7.27
CA LYS A 134 -11.26 5.16 -7.43
C LYS A 134 -11.59 4.67 -8.84
N GLY A 135 -12.44 3.67 -8.94
CA GLY A 135 -13.03 3.28 -10.21
C GLY A 135 -13.91 4.40 -10.75
N THR A 136 -14.04 4.47 -12.06
CA THR A 136 -15.11 5.23 -12.71
C THR A 136 -16.28 4.29 -12.98
N THR A 137 -17.41 4.82 -13.47
CA THR A 137 -18.54 4.00 -13.95
C THR A 137 -18.13 2.96 -15.00
N HIS A 138 -17.02 3.17 -15.71
CA HIS A 138 -16.53 2.32 -16.78
C HIS A 138 -15.30 1.46 -16.41
N HIS A 139 -14.66 1.73 -15.28
CA HIS A 139 -13.43 1.04 -14.88
C HIS A 139 -13.46 0.66 -13.41
N GLN A 140 -13.26 -0.63 -13.13
CA GLN A 140 -13.06 -1.08 -11.76
C GLN A 140 -11.83 -0.39 -11.15
N GLY A 141 -12.01 0.16 -9.96
CA GLY A 141 -10.90 0.69 -9.18
C GLY A 141 -9.91 -0.41 -8.84
N TYR A 142 -8.64 -0.07 -8.69
CA TYR A 142 -7.62 -1.01 -8.25
C TYR A 142 -7.16 -0.70 -6.84
N LYS A 143 -6.87 -1.76 -6.10
CA LYS A 143 -6.35 -1.73 -4.74
C LYS A 143 -5.13 -2.63 -4.67
N PHE A 144 -4.02 -2.11 -4.16
CA PHE A 144 -2.80 -2.88 -3.94
C PHE A 144 -2.10 -2.42 -2.67
N VAL A 145 -1.13 -3.21 -2.22
CA VAL A 145 -0.37 -2.96 -1.00
C VAL A 145 1.03 -2.50 -1.35
N MET A 146 1.54 -1.59 -0.54
CA MET A 146 2.97 -1.28 -0.50
C MET A 146 3.46 -1.30 0.94
N ILE A 147 4.59 -1.97 1.16
CA ILE A 147 5.34 -1.96 2.40
C ILE A 147 6.71 -1.34 2.10
N TRP A 148 7.02 -0.28 2.81
CA TRP A 148 8.28 0.43 2.72
C TRP A 148 9.09 0.23 4.00
N SER A 149 10.42 0.20 3.87
CA SER A 149 11.37 0.08 4.98
C SER A 149 12.42 1.19 4.90
N ARG A 150 12.98 1.61 6.02
CA ARG A 150 14.17 2.47 6.04
C ARG A 150 15.43 1.73 5.61
N GLU A 151 15.42 0.40 5.69
CA GLU A 151 16.51 -0.46 5.27
C GLU A 151 16.17 -1.25 4.00
N ARG A 152 17.20 -1.70 3.27
CA ARG A 152 17.02 -2.58 2.09
C ARG A 152 16.35 -3.90 2.47
N SER A 153 16.70 -4.42 3.65
CA SER A 153 16.11 -5.64 4.19
C SER A 153 14.87 -5.33 5.02
N LEU A 154 13.90 -6.23 5.02
CA LEU A 154 12.75 -6.16 5.90
C LEU A 154 12.75 -7.43 6.77
N PRO A 155 12.95 -7.31 8.10
CA PRO A 155 12.94 -8.47 8.99
C PRO A 155 11.65 -9.28 8.85
N LEU A 156 11.78 -10.61 8.74
CA LEU A 156 10.64 -11.52 8.54
C LEU A 156 9.52 -11.38 9.59
N PRO A 157 9.80 -11.17 10.89
CA PRO A 157 8.74 -10.94 11.87
C PRO A 157 7.91 -9.69 11.56
N ILE A 158 8.56 -8.59 11.22
CA ILE A 158 7.90 -7.32 10.86
C ILE A 158 7.11 -7.50 9.57
N PHE A 159 7.67 -8.20 8.59
CA PHE A 159 6.94 -8.51 7.35
C PHE A 159 5.67 -9.33 7.62
N LYS A 160 5.74 -10.38 8.44
CA LYS A 160 4.57 -11.20 8.80
C LYS A 160 3.49 -10.38 9.53
N GLU A 161 3.90 -9.52 10.45
CA GLU A 161 2.99 -8.62 11.17
C GLU A 161 2.27 -7.68 10.19
N LEU A 162 3.01 -6.95 9.36
CA LEU A 162 2.44 -6.04 8.36
C LEU A 162 1.57 -6.76 7.35
N LYS A 163 2.01 -7.93 6.87
CA LYS A 163 1.25 -8.77 5.95
C LYS A 163 -0.10 -9.18 6.55
N THR A 164 -0.13 -9.54 7.83
CA THR A 164 -1.37 -9.89 8.55
C THR A 164 -2.30 -8.68 8.68
N LYS A 165 -1.76 -7.53 9.13
CA LYS A 165 -2.55 -6.27 9.24
C LYS A 165 -3.14 -5.84 7.90
N LEU A 166 -2.35 -5.88 6.83
CA LEU A 166 -2.79 -5.54 5.48
C LEU A 166 -3.74 -6.61 4.89
N GLY A 167 -3.60 -7.85 5.35
CA GLY A 167 -4.44 -8.99 5.00
C GLY A 167 -5.91 -8.83 5.36
N ALA A 168 -6.23 -7.98 6.34
CA ALA A 168 -7.60 -7.61 6.66
C ALA A 168 -8.32 -6.87 5.51
N TYR A 169 -7.55 -6.28 4.58
CA TYR A 169 -8.09 -5.43 3.52
C TYR A 169 -7.84 -5.99 2.12
N ILE A 170 -6.91 -6.92 1.94
CA ILE A 170 -6.57 -7.51 0.65
C ILE A 170 -6.09 -8.94 0.83
N ASN A 171 -6.13 -9.74 -0.23
CA ASN A 171 -5.58 -11.10 -0.18
C ASN A 171 -4.07 -11.08 0.14
N GLN A 172 -3.73 -11.38 1.41
CA GLN A 172 -2.35 -11.44 1.89
C GLN A 172 -1.49 -12.45 1.13
N GLY A 173 -2.10 -13.50 0.57
CA GLY A 173 -1.43 -14.52 -0.23
C GLY A 173 -0.77 -13.96 -1.49
N ARG A 174 -1.11 -12.72 -1.91
CA ARG A 174 -0.51 -12.02 -3.04
C ARG A 174 0.63 -11.08 -2.68
N ILE A 175 0.84 -10.80 -1.39
CA ILE A 175 1.92 -9.91 -0.95
C ILE A 175 3.26 -10.65 -1.11
N ARG A 176 4.20 -10.03 -1.83
CA ARG A 176 5.53 -10.57 -2.16
C ARG A 176 6.60 -9.58 -1.73
N MET A 177 7.75 -10.08 -1.30
CA MET A 177 8.94 -9.26 -1.04
C MET A 177 9.54 -8.80 -2.37
N VAL A 178 10.14 -7.62 -2.36
CA VAL A 178 10.89 -7.06 -3.46
C VAL A 178 12.33 -7.56 -3.37
N ASP A 179 12.90 -7.92 -4.52
CA ASP A 179 14.31 -8.28 -4.61
C ASP A 179 15.21 -7.03 -4.55
N HIS A 180 16.22 -7.06 -3.68
CA HIS A 180 17.24 -6.01 -3.50
C HIS A 180 18.67 -6.56 -3.63
N GLY A 181 18.85 -7.77 -4.17
CA GLY A 181 20.15 -8.46 -4.23
C GLY A 181 21.14 -7.88 -5.23
N ASN A 182 20.69 -7.41 -6.40
CA ASN A 182 21.56 -6.92 -7.48
C ASN A 182 21.16 -5.50 -7.96
N CYS A 183 21.27 -4.52 -7.07
CA CYS A 183 21.04 -3.11 -7.38
C CYS A 183 22.37 -2.44 -7.72
#